data_AF-S7MLC2-F1
#
_entry.id   AF-S7MLC2-F1
#
_cell.length_a   1.000
_cell.length_b   1.000
_cell.length_c   1.000
_cell.angle_alpha   90.00
_cell.angle_beta   90.00
_cell.angle_gamma   90.00
#
_symmetry.space_group_name_H-M   'P 1'
#
loop_
_entity.id
_entity.type
_entity.pdbx_description
1 polymer ?
#
loop_
_entity_poly.entity_id
_entity_poly.type
_entity_poly.pdbx_seq_one_letter_code
_entity_poly.pdbx_strand_id
1 'polypeptide(L)'
;MLYQKTDDGRPFPQVIRSKGGVVGIKVDKGRPARPDKACRLSYKAKQGYVIYRIRVRWGGRKRPVPKGATYGKPVHHGVNQLKFARSLQSVAEERAGRHCGALRVLNSYWVGRPARPDKACRLSYKAKQGYVIYRIRVCWGGRKRPVPKGATYGKPVHHGVNQLKFARSLQSVAEERAGRHCGALRVLNSYWVGEDSTYKFFEVILIDPFHKAIRRNPDTQWITKPVHKHREMRGLSSAGRKSLGLGKGHKFHHTIGGSRHAAWRRRNTLQLHRYR
;
A
#
# COMPACT_ATOMS: atom_id res chain seq x y z
N MET A 1 -11.45 -17.32 -1.87
CA MET A 1 -12.17 -16.14 -2.40
C MET A 1 -13.41 -16.67 -3.11
N LEU A 2 -14.58 -16.12 -2.79
CA LEU A 2 -15.83 -16.39 -3.50
C LEU A 2 -15.62 -16.23 -5.01
N TYR A 3 -16.05 -17.22 -5.80
CA TYR A 3 -16.19 -17.10 -7.25
C TYR A 3 -17.62 -16.63 -7.55
N GLN A 4 -17.76 -15.45 -8.13
CA GLN A 4 -18.96 -15.09 -8.88
C GLN A 4 -18.82 -15.76 -10.26
N LYS A 5 -19.94 -16.29 -10.79
CA LYS A 5 -20.04 -16.84 -12.15
C LYS A 5 -19.40 -15.85 -13.15
N THR A 6 -18.64 -16.36 -14.12
CA THR A 6 -18.23 -15.58 -15.30
C THR A 6 -19.45 -15.37 -16.21
N ASP A 7 -19.39 -14.33 -17.05
CA ASP A 7 -20.48 -13.85 -17.92
C ASP A 7 -21.06 -14.93 -18.87
N ASP A 8 -20.38 -16.07 -19.03
CA ASP A 8 -20.76 -17.20 -19.88
C ASP A 8 -21.63 -18.29 -19.19
N GLY A 9 -22.08 -18.08 -17.95
CA GLY A 9 -23.02 -18.98 -17.26
C GLY A 9 -22.48 -20.38 -16.85
N ARG A 10 -21.22 -20.72 -17.15
CA ARG A 10 -20.63 -22.05 -16.86
C ARG A 10 -19.87 -22.11 -15.52
N PRO A 11 -19.81 -23.27 -14.83
CA PRO A 11 -18.99 -23.46 -13.64
C PRO A 11 -17.49 -23.37 -13.96
N PHE A 12 -16.73 -22.60 -13.17
CA PHE A 12 -15.27 -22.38 -13.28
C PHE A 12 -14.42 -23.67 -13.52
N PRO A 13 -14.78 -24.86 -12.99
CA PRO A 13 -14.08 -26.12 -13.30
C PRO A 13 -14.14 -26.56 -14.78
N GLN A 14 -15.17 -26.17 -15.53
CA GLN A 14 -15.30 -26.51 -16.97
C GLN A 14 -14.40 -25.63 -17.85
N VAL A 15 -14.13 -24.39 -17.43
CA VAL A 15 -13.20 -23.46 -18.11
C VAL A 15 -11.74 -23.95 -18.04
N ILE A 16 -11.40 -24.67 -16.96
CA ILE A 16 -10.07 -25.28 -16.79
C ILE A 16 -9.92 -26.54 -17.66
N ARG A 17 -11.02 -27.27 -17.92
CA ARG A 17 -11.03 -28.45 -18.80
C ARG A 17 -10.92 -28.07 -20.29
N SER A 18 -11.52 -26.94 -20.71
CA SER A 18 -11.49 -26.50 -22.11
C SER A 18 -10.18 -25.86 -22.56
N LYS A 19 -9.37 -25.32 -21.64
CA LYS A 19 -8.10 -24.64 -21.96
C LYS A 19 -6.85 -25.52 -21.91
N GLY A 20 -6.99 -26.82 -21.64
CA GLY A 20 -5.88 -27.75 -21.45
C GLY A 20 -5.09 -27.44 -20.17
N GLY A 21 -4.82 -28.46 -19.34
CA GLY A 21 -4.11 -28.27 -18.07
C GLY A 21 -2.78 -27.52 -18.24
N VAL A 22 -2.50 -26.57 -17.35
CA VAL A 22 -1.26 -25.78 -17.37
C VAL A 22 -0.08 -26.66 -16.93
N VAL A 23 0.93 -26.79 -17.79
CA VAL A 23 2.17 -27.55 -17.53
C VAL A 23 2.83 -27.06 -16.23
N GLY A 24 3.02 -27.96 -15.26
CA GLY A 24 3.75 -27.71 -14.02
C GLY A 24 2.94 -27.17 -12.83
N ILE A 25 1.62 -26.99 -12.97
CA ILE A 25 0.71 -26.57 -11.89
C ILE A 25 -0.35 -27.65 -11.68
N LYS A 26 -0.31 -28.32 -10.51
CA LYS A 26 -1.35 -29.30 -10.15
C LYS A 26 -2.43 -28.59 -9.32
N VAL A 27 -3.65 -28.60 -9.82
CA VAL A 27 -4.83 -28.07 -9.14
C VAL A 27 -5.46 -29.21 -8.34
N ASP A 28 -5.32 -29.17 -7.01
CA ASP A 28 -5.93 -30.19 -6.15
C ASP A 28 -7.40 -29.82 -5.90
N LYS A 29 -8.30 -30.73 -6.27
CA LYS A 29 -9.74 -30.61 -6.02
C LYS A 29 -10.15 -31.14 -4.62
N GLY A 30 -9.18 -31.46 -3.75
CA GLY A 30 -9.39 -32.10 -2.45
C GLY A 30 -8.91 -31.27 -1.24
N ARG A 31 -9.05 -31.84 -0.02
CA ARG A 31 -8.58 -31.24 1.24
C ARG A 31 -7.06 -31.01 1.21
N PRO A 32 -6.56 -29.92 1.83
CA PRO A 32 -5.12 -29.66 1.92
C PRO A 32 -4.40 -30.78 2.64
N ALA A 33 -3.21 -31.15 2.17
CA ALA A 33 -2.35 -32.11 2.86
C ALA A 33 -1.96 -31.68 4.29
N ARG A 34 -2.06 -30.37 4.60
CA ARG A 34 -1.86 -29.79 5.93
C ARG A 34 -3.01 -28.83 6.29
N PRO A 35 -4.14 -29.35 6.76
CA PRO A 35 -5.34 -28.56 7.02
C PRO A 35 -5.15 -27.54 8.15
N ASP A 36 -4.36 -27.88 9.17
CA ASP A 36 -3.93 -27.02 10.27
C ASP A 36 -3.29 -25.71 9.77
N LYS A 37 -2.35 -25.82 8.84
CA LYS A 37 -1.63 -24.68 8.28
C LYS A 37 -2.49 -23.90 7.28
N ALA A 38 -3.31 -24.61 6.51
CA ALA A 38 -4.24 -23.99 5.57
C ALA A 38 -5.32 -23.16 6.31
N CYS A 39 -5.86 -23.65 7.42
CA CYS A 39 -6.84 -22.93 8.24
C CYS A 39 -6.27 -21.63 8.85
N ARG A 40 -4.99 -21.62 9.25
CA ARG A 40 -4.30 -20.37 9.69
C ARG A 40 -4.17 -19.34 8.56
N LEU A 41 -4.15 -19.79 7.31
CA LEU A 41 -4.21 -18.96 6.09
C LEU A 41 -5.65 -18.75 5.59
N SER A 42 -6.63 -18.95 6.47
CA SER A 42 -8.06 -18.74 6.23
C SER A 42 -8.71 -19.67 5.20
N TYR A 43 -8.13 -20.84 4.92
CA TYR A 43 -8.82 -21.90 4.18
C TYR A 43 -10.02 -22.43 4.98
N LYS A 44 -11.16 -22.62 4.32
CA LYS A 44 -12.34 -23.32 4.85
C LYS A 44 -12.72 -24.43 3.89
N ALA A 45 -13.00 -25.62 4.41
CA ALA A 45 -13.46 -26.76 3.61
C ALA A 45 -14.93 -26.58 3.17
N LYS A 46 -15.16 -25.64 2.26
CA LYS A 46 -16.46 -25.28 1.68
C LYS A 46 -16.29 -25.14 0.17
N GLN A 47 -17.37 -25.30 -0.61
CA GLN A 47 -17.33 -25.05 -2.05
C GLN A 47 -16.76 -23.64 -2.36
N GLY A 48 -15.81 -23.55 -3.30
CA GLY A 48 -15.16 -22.31 -3.70
C GLY A 48 -13.70 -22.10 -3.25
N TYR A 49 -13.11 -23.02 -2.48
CA TYR A 49 -11.67 -23.02 -2.17
C TYR A 49 -10.91 -24.01 -3.05
N VAL A 50 -9.80 -23.58 -3.65
CA VAL A 50 -8.94 -24.40 -4.53
C VAL A 50 -7.49 -24.28 -4.07
N ILE A 51 -6.77 -25.40 -4.05
CA ILE A 51 -5.37 -25.46 -3.62
C ILE A 51 -4.49 -25.64 -4.85
N TYR A 52 -3.56 -24.71 -5.04
CA TYR A 52 -2.56 -24.77 -6.10
C TYR A 52 -1.24 -25.28 -5.51
N ARG A 53 -0.71 -26.39 -6.02
CA ARG A 53 0.64 -26.85 -5.71
C ARG A 53 1.57 -26.48 -6.86
N ILE A 54 2.60 -25.70 -6.54
CA ILE A 54 3.55 -25.19 -7.52
C ILE A 54 4.90 -25.82 -7.23
N ARG A 55 5.45 -26.51 -8.23
CA ARG A 55 6.81 -27.06 -8.15
C ARG A 55 7.82 -25.94 -8.40
N VAL A 56 8.66 -25.67 -7.41
CA VAL A 56 9.80 -24.75 -7.54
C VAL A 56 11.08 -25.57 -7.51
N ARG A 57 11.99 -25.32 -8.44
CA ARG A 57 13.29 -26.00 -8.48
C ARG A 57 14.13 -25.54 -7.29
N TRP A 58 14.63 -26.49 -6.51
CA TRP A 58 15.54 -26.23 -5.41
C TRP A 58 16.98 -26.23 -5.94
N GLY A 59 17.78 -25.23 -5.54
CA GLY A 59 19.17 -25.05 -6.00
C GLY A 59 19.46 -23.68 -6.63
N GLY A 60 20.74 -23.31 -6.67
CA GLY A 60 21.22 -22.05 -7.26
C GLY A 60 21.03 -21.97 -8.78
N ARG A 61 21.00 -20.75 -9.32
CA ARG A 61 21.02 -20.52 -10.78
C ARG A 61 22.46 -20.42 -11.29
N LYS A 62 22.76 -21.09 -12.40
CA LYS A 62 23.97 -20.82 -13.20
C LYS A 62 23.77 -19.54 -14.01
N ARG A 63 24.81 -18.70 -14.12
CA ARG A 63 24.78 -17.56 -15.05
C ARG A 63 24.76 -18.12 -16.48
N PRO A 64 23.91 -17.59 -17.39
CA PRO A 64 24.04 -17.90 -18.81
C PRO A 64 25.29 -17.18 -19.32
N VAL A 65 26.42 -17.87 -19.32
CA VAL A 65 27.67 -17.42 -19.94
C VAL A 65 28.01 -18.35 -21.10
N PRO A 66 28.47 -17.81 -22.25
CA PRO A 66 29.03 -18.64 -23.30
C PRO A 66 30.34 -19.23 -22.77
N LYS A 67 30.33 -20.53 -22.45
CA LYS A 67 31.52 -21.35 -22.10
C LYS A 67 32.16 -21.16 -20.71
N GLY A 68 31.42 -20.66 -19.71
CA GLY A 68 31.86 -20.79 -18.30
C GLY A 68 33.04 -19.91 -17.86
N ALA A 69 33.53 -19.01 -18.70
CA ALA A 69 34.58 -18.05 -18.35
C ALA A 69 33.96 -16.74 -17.79
N THR A 70 34.37 -16.32 -16.61
CA THR A 70 34.10 -14.98 -16.06
C THR A 70 35.28 -14.06 -16.31
N TYR A 71 35.16 -13.11 -17.24
CA TYR A 71 36.09 -11.99 -17.35
C TYR A 71 35.72 -10.92 -16.32
N GLY A 72 36.55 -10.72 -15.29
CA GLY A 72 36.33 -9.74 -14.22
C GLY A 72 37.23 -9.96 -12.99
N LYS A 73 37.15 -9.06 -11.99
CA LYS A 73 37.96 -9.14 -10.75
C LYS A 73 37.58 -10.38 -9.89
N PRO A 74 38.52 -10.97 -9.11
CA PRO A 74 38.35 -12.23 -8.36
C PRO A 74 37.06 -12.35 -7.53
N VAL A 75 36.60 -11.23 -6.97
CA VAL A 75 35.35 -11.10 -6.20
C VAL A 75 34.06 -11.45 -6.97
N HIS A 76 34.11 -11.60 -8.30
CA HIS A 76 32.96 -11.88 -9.15
C HIS A 76 32.97 -13.27 -9.84
N HIS A 77 33.94 -14.15 -9.52
CA HIS A 77 34.19 -15.46 -10.16
C HIS A 77 33.33 -16.63 -9.66
N GLY A 78 32.28 -16.37 -8.87
CA GLY A 78 31.35 -17.43 -8.43
C GLY A 78 30.38 -17.86 -9.55
N VAL A 79 30.71 -18.92 -10.29
CA VAL A 79 29.82 -19.48 -11.34
C VAL A 79 28.69 -20.35 -10.75
N ASN A 80 28.92 -20.99 -9.60
CA ASN A 80 28.08 -22.11 -9.15
C ASN A 80 27.16 -21.88 -7.95
N GLN A 81 27.20 -20.72 -7.27
CA GLN A 81 26.29 -20.47 -6.14
C GLN A 81 25.86 -19.00 -6.03
N LEU A 82 25.11 -18.51 -7.00
CA LEU A 82 24.31 -17.30 -6.78
C LEU A 82 23.16 -17.66 -5.85
N LYS A 83 23.25 -17.22 -4.58
CA LYS A 83 22.10 -17.24 -3.67
C LYS A 83 20.98 -16.43 -4.32
N PHE A 84 19.89 -17.11 -4.62
CA PHE A 84 18.72 -16.47 -5.21
C PHE A 84 18.20 -15.41 -4.23
N ALA A 85 18.24 -14.14 -4.62
CA ALA A 85 18.02 -13.00 -3.72
C ALA A 85 16.59 -12.92 -3.15
N ARG A 86 15.66 -13.71 -3.67
CA ARG A 86 14.24 -13.71 -3.29
C ARG A 86 13.90 -15.03 -2.60
N SER A 87 12.95 -15.05 -1.68
CA SER A 87 12.51 -16.31 -1.09
C SER A 87 11.86 -17.21 -2.14
N LEU A 88 12.02 -18.54 -2.03
CA LEU A 88 11.33 -19.50 -2.91
C LEU A 88 9.80 -19.35 -2.83
N GLN A 89 9.31 -18.93 -1.66
CA GLN A 89 7.92 -18.55 -1.44
C GLN A 89 7.50 -17.39 -2.35
N SER A 90 8.30 -16.32 -2.45
CA SER A 90 8.02 -15.18 -3.33
C SER A 90 7.98 -15.57 -4.83
N VAL A 91 8.75 -16.57 -5.25
CA VAL A 91 8.75 -17.06 -6.63
C VAL A 91 7.53 -17.93 -6.93
N ALA A 92 7.14 -18.78 -5.97
CA ALA A 92 5.94 -19.59 -6.09
C ALA A 92 4.70 -18.68 -6.21
N GLU A 93 4.61 -17.65 -5.38
CA GLU A 93 3.54 -16.64 -5.39
C GLU A 93 3.49 -15.87 -6.72
N GLU A 94 4.65 -15.49 -7.27
CA GLU A 94 4.73 -14.81 -8.57
C GLU A 94 4.34 -15.70 -9.76
N ARG A 95 4.70 -16.99 -9.73
CA ARG A 95 4.26 -17.96 -10.74
C ARG A 95 2.76 -18.22 -10.65
N ALA A 96 2.21 -18.35 -9.44
CA ALA A 96 0.77 -18.46 -9.22
C ALA A 96 0.03 -17.23 -9.79
N GLY A 97 0.53 -16.03 -9.50
CA GLY A 97 -0.07 -14.76 -9.91
C GLY A 97 -0.02 -14.48 -11.41
N ARG A 98 0.96 -15.04 -12.14
CA ARG A 98 1.03 -14.94 -13.61
C ARG A 98 0.01 -15.83 -14.33
N HIS A 99 -0.33 -16.99 -13.77
CA HIS A 99 -1.26 -17.94 -14.38
C HIS A 99 -2.72 -17.76 -13.91
N CYS A 100 -2.93 -17.31 -12.68
CA CYS A 100 -4.26 -17.06 -12.12
C CYS A 100 -4.53 -15.55 -12.05
N GLY A 101 -4.95 -14.95 -13.17
CA GLY A 101 -5.10 -13.50 -13.34
C GLY A 101 -6.03 -12.76 -12.36
N ALA A 102 -6.78 -13.48 -11.51
CA ALA A 102 -7.75 -12.92 -10.56
C ALA A 102 -7.24 -12.80 -9.10
N LEU A 103 -6.04 -13.30 -8.76
CA LEU A 103 -5.50 -13.23 -7.40
C LEU A 103 -4.22 -12.37 -7.37
N ARG A 104 -4.38 -11.07 -7.11
CA ARG A 104 -3.27 -10.12 -6.95
C ARG A 104 -2.92 -9.93 -5.48
N VAL A 105 -1.82 -10.54 -5.03
CA VAL A 105 -1.14 -10.15 -3.79
C VAL A 105 0.15 -9.43 -4.17
N LEU A 106 0.09 -8.10 -4.21
CA LEU A 106 1.25 -7.23 -4.33
C LEU A 106 1.21 -6.18 -3.22
N ASN A 107 2.38 -5.84 -2.70
CA ASN A 107 2.62 -4.95 -1.56
C ASN A 107 1.96 -3.55 -1.73
N SER A 108 1.81 -3.11 -2.97
CA SER A 108 1.07 -1.92 -3.39
C SER A 108 0.93 -1.99 -4.91
N TYR A 109 -0.26 -1.75 -5.45
CA TYR A 109 -0.47 -1.86 -6.90
C TYR A 109 -1.61 -0.97 -7.40
N TRP A 110 -1.47 -0.58 -8.67
CA TRP A 110 -2.49 0.13 -9.42
C TRP A 110 -3.73 -0.75 -9.60
N VAL A 111 -4.91 -0.19 -9.32
CA VAL A 111 -6.18 -0.88 -9.49
C VAL A 111 -6.95 -0.21 -10.63
N GLY A 112 -7.41 -1.02 -11.58
CA GLY A 112 -8.15 -0.51 -12.75
C GLY A 112 -9.52 0.08 -12.39
N ARG A 113 -10.12 -0.33 -11.28
CA ARG A 113 -11.41 0.18 -10.77
C ARG A 113 -11.42 0.20 -9.23
N PRO A 114 -12.15 1.13 -8.59
CA PRO A 114 -12.32 1.12 -7.13
C PRO A 114 -13.00 -0.17 -6.69
N ALA A 115 -12.54 -0.79 -5.60
CA ALA A 115 -13.31 -1.89 -5.01
C ALA A 115 -14.59 -1.40 -4.32
N ARG A 116 -14.64 -0.12 -3.95
CA ARG A 116 -15.78 0.54 -3.33
C ARG A 116 -16.15 1.80 -4.12
N PRO A 117 -16.82 1.66 -5.28
CA PRO A 117 -17.15 2.79 -6.14
C PRO A 117 -18.04 3.83 -5.44
N ASP A 118 -18.97 3.39 -4.60
CA ASP A 118 -19.84 4.23 -3.76
C ASP A 118 -19.01 5.20 -2.89
N LYS A 119 -18.00 4.66 -2.19
CA LYS A 119 -17.17 5.43 -1.27
C LYS A 119 -16.20 6.31 -2.02
N ALA A 120 -15.63 5.80 -3.11
CA ALA A 120 -14.74 6.56 -3.98
C ALA A 120 -15.45 7.81 -4.53
N CYS A 121 -16.67 7.65 -5.06
CA CYS A 121 -17.47 8.76 -5.61
C CYS A 121 -17.79 9.82 -4.55
N ARG A 122 -18.11 9.40 -3.31
CA ARG A 122 -18.33 10.32 -2.18
C ARG A 122 -17.07 11.13 -1.83
N LEU A 123 -15.89 10.60 -2.13
CA LEU A 123 -14.59 11.26 -1.95
C LEU A 123 -14.08 11.90 -3.25
N SER A 124 -15.00 12.22 -4.16
CA SER A 124 -14.78 12.97 -5.40
C SER A 124 -14.01 12.21 -6.50
N TYR A 125 -14.00 10.87 -6.45
CA TYR A 125 -13.63 10.06 -7.61
C TYR A 125 -14.68 10.19 -8.73
N LYS A 126 -14.22 10.23 -9.97
CA LYS A 126 -15.05 10.16 -11.17
C LYS A 126 -14.45 9.14 -12.12
N ALA A 127 -15.29 8.37 -12.81
CA ALA A 127 -14.86 7.40 -13.81
C ALA A 127 -14.51 8.11 -15.14
N LYS A 128 -13.46 8.94 -15.12
CA LYS A 128 -12.92 9.63 -16.29
C LYS A 128 -11.40 9.48 -16.36
N GLN A 129 -10.83 9.66 -17.55
CA GLN A 129 -9.38 9.63 -17.73
C GLN A 129 -8.67 10.69 -16.87
N GLY A 130 -7.50 10.34 -16.34
CA GLY A 130 -6.73 11.15 -15.40
C GLY A 130 -7.03 10.89 -13.93
N TYR A 131 -8.03 10.06 -13.59
CA TYR A 131 -8.19 9.51 -12.24
C TYR A 131 -7.51 8.15 -12.14
N VAL A 132 -6.81 7.94 -11.02
CA VAL A 132 -6.06 6.72 -10.75
C VAL A 132 -6.36 6.26 -9.32
N ILE A 133 -6.54 4.95 -9.14
CA ILE A 133 -6.68 4.37 -7.81
C ILE A 133 -5.47 3.50 -7.52
N TYR A 134 -4.87 3.77 -6.37
CA TYR A 134 -3.71 3.03 -5.89
C TYR A 134 -4.04 2.37 -4.57
N ARG A 135 -3.92 1.04 -4.53
CA ARG A 135 -4.15 0.28 -3.30
C ARG A 135 -2.83 0.09 -2.57
N ILE A 136 -2.83 0.43 -1.29
CA ILE A 136 -1.65 0.37 -0.44
C ILE A 136 -1.95 -0.29 0.91
N ARG A 137 -0.98 -1.06 1.40
CA ARG A 137 -1.03 -1.63 2.74
C ARG A 137 -0.10 -0.87 3.70
N VAL A 138 -0.53 -0.75 4.95
CA VAL A 138 0.27 -0.17 6.03
C VAL A 138 0.20 -1.13 7.22
N CYS A 139 1.36 -1.44 7.82
CA CYS A 139 1.39 -2.29 9.01
C CYS A 139 0.53 -1.65 10.11
N TRP A 140 -0.32 -2.45 10.73
CA TRP A 140 -1.07 -2.04 11.90
C TRP A 140 -0.17 -2.11 13.11
N GLY A 141 -0.14 -1.06 13.92
CA GLY A 141 0.38 -1.10 15.28
C GLY A 141 0.72 0.29 15.81
N GLY A 142 1.31 0.31 17.00
CA GLY A 142 2.07 1.47 17.47
C GLY A 142 3.37 1.64 16.68
N ARG A 143 4.13 2.69 17.00
CA ARG A 143 5.43 2.95 16.39
C ARG A 143 6.51 2.78 17.44
N LYS A 144 7.32 1.73 17.32
CA LYS A 144 8.51 1.56 18.15
C LYS A 144 9.51 2.68 17.87
N ARG A 145 10.11 3.27 18.91
CA ARG A 145 11.22 4.21 18.74
C ARG A 145 12.44 3.50 18.15
N PRO A 146 13.06 4.02 17.08
CA PRO A 146 14.27 3.44 16.52
C PRO A 146 15.47 3.80 17.39
N VAL A 147 15.75 2.99 18.42
CA VAL A 147 16.92 3.16 19.31
C VAL A 147 17.73 1.87 19.41
N PRO A 148 19.08 1.96 19.45
CA PRO A 148 19.93 0.80 19.69
C PRO A 148 19.63 0.18 21.07
N LYS A 149 19.26 -1.10 21.10
CA LYS A 149 19.03 -1.88 22.33
C LYS A 149 18.06 -1.24 23.37
N GLY A 150 17.23 -0.28 22.96
CA GLY A 150 16.31 0.43 23.87
C GLY A 150 16.91 1.64 24.59
N ALA A 151 18.19 1.96 24.39
CA ALA A 151 18.85 3.09 25.04
C ALA A 151 18.43 4.42 24.40
N THR A 152 17.82 5.31 25.20
CA THR A 152 17.35 6.63 24.73
C THR A 152 18.25 7.79 25.14
N TYR A 153 19.18 7.58 26.08
CA TYR A 153 20.16 8.55 26.56
C TYR A 153 19.56 9.92 26.96
N GLY A 154 18.56 9.91 27.84
CA GLY A 154 17.91 11.15 28.29
C GLY A 154 17.21 11.03 29.64
N LYS A 155 16.36 12.00 29.97
CA LYS A 155 15.56 11.99 31.21
C LYS A 155 14.58 10.79 31.22
N PRO A 156 14.25 10.21 32.39
CA PRO A 156 13.35 9.05 32.51
C PRO A 156 12.00 9.21 31.79
N VAL A 157 11.43 10.42 31.77
CA VAL A 157 10.18 10.76 31.05
C VAL A 157 10.23 10.43 29.55
N HIS A 158 11.42 10.39 28.94
CA HIS A 158 11.60 10.12 27.51
C HIS A 158 12.09 8.69 27.22
N HIS A 159 12.20 7.81 28.23
CA HIS A 159 12.72 6.45 28.06
C HIS A 159 11.75 5.48 27.36
N GLY A 160 10.47 5.84 27.18
CA GLY A 160 9.50 4.97 26.51
C GLY A 160 9.86 4.59 25.07
N VAL A 161 9.86 3.28 24.76
CA VAL A 161 10.24 2.74 23.44
C VAL A 161 9.08 2.07 22.69
N ASN A 162 8.35 1.17 23.34
CA ASN A 162 7.42 0.24 22.66
C ASN A 162 5.99 0.77 22.51
N GLN A 163 5.48 1.49 23.50
CA GLN A 163 4.06 1.89 23.58
C GLN A 163 3.75 3.23 22.91
N LEU A 164 4.73 3.82 22.21
CA LEU A 164 4.54 5.09 21.53
C LEU A 164 3.53 4.96 20.37
N LYS A 165 2.60 5.92 20.31
CA LYS A 165 1.65 6.05 19.19
C LYS A 165 2.16 7.10 18.22
N PHE A 166 1.93 6.86 16.94
CA PHE A 166 2.30 7.84 15.94
C PHE A 166 1.29 8.99 15.91
N ALA A 167 1.78 10.22 15.80
CA ALA A 167 0.92 11.42 15.81
C ALA A 167 -0.03 11.48 14.60
N ARG A 168 0.34 10.86 13.48
CA ARG A 168 -0.48 10.82 12.25
C ARG A 168 -1.22 9.50 12.11
N SER A 169 -2.36 9.54 11.43
CA SER A 169 -3.14 8.34 11.14
C SER A 169 -2.41 7.40 10.15
N LEU A 170 -2.66 6.09 10.25
CA LEU A 170 -2.15 5.12 9.27
C LEU A 170 -2.64 5.42 7.83
N GLN A 171 -3.82 6.00 7.71
CA GLN A 171 -4.37 6.47 6.44
C GLN A 171 -3.54 7.61 5.85
N SER A 172 -3.10 8.58 6.65
CA SER A 172 -2.19 9.63 6.19
C SER A 172 -0.82 9.06 5.76
N VAL A 173 -0.32 8.04 6.47
CA VAL A 173 0.91 7.33 6.07
C VAL A 173 0.73 6.60 4.73
N ALA A 174 -0.43 6.01 4.48
CA ALA A 174 -0.79 5.40 3.20
C ALA A 174 -0.75 6.43 2.06
N GLU A 175 -1.36 7.61 2.26
CA GLU A 175 -1.35 8.70 1.29
C GLU A 175 0.08 9.17 0.97
N GLU A 176 0.93 9.35 1.98
CA GLU A 176 2.32 9.76 1.78
C GLU A 176 3.13 8.73 0.98
N ARG A 177 2.97 7.44 1.28
CA ARG A 177 3.64 6.38 0.54
C ARG A 177 3.18 6.34 -0.92
N ALA A 178 1.87 6.49 -1.17
CA ALA A 178 1.33 6.54 -2.53
C ALA A 178 1.80 7.79 -3.29
N GLY A 179 1.80 8.96 -2.65
CA GLY A 179 2.27 10.21 -3.24
C GLY A 179 3.75 10.21 -3.58
N ARG A 180 4.59 9.55 -2.76
CA ARG A 180 6.02 9.34 -3.07
C ARG A 180 6.23 8.39 -4.24
N HIS A 181 5.48 7.28 -4.28
CA HIS A 181 5.60 6.30 -5.34
C HIS A 181 5.09 6.85 -6.68
N CYS A 182 3.98 7.59 -6.66
CA CYS A 182 3.37 8.22 -7.82
C CYS A 182 3.62 9.73 -7.84
N GLY A 183 4.88 10.17 -7.80
CA GLY A 183 5.26 11.58 -7.65
C GLY A 183 4.75 12.53 -8.75
N ALA A 184 4.50 12.00 -9.96
CA ALA A 184 3.90 12.76 -11.06
C ALA A 184 2.43 13.13 -10.79
N LEU A 185 1.72 12.32 -10.01
CA LEU A 185 0.30 12.49 -9.72
C LEU A 185 0.09 13.37 -8.47
N ARG A 186 -1.17 13.69 -8.19
CA ARG A 186 -1.60 14.43 -6.99
C ARG A 186 -2.57 13.60 -6.19
N VAL A 187 -2.31 13.46 -4.89
CA VAL A 187 -3.23 12.79 -3.97
C VAL A 187 -4.47 13.66 -3.77
N LEU A 188 -5.64 13.12 -4.10
CA LEU A 188 -6.92 13.76 -3.85
C LEU A 188 -7.39 13.45 -2.42
N ASN A 189 -7.61 12.16 -2.15
CA ASN A 189 -8.14 11.62 -0.90
C ASN A 189 -7.89 10.11 -0.81
N SER A 190 -8.30 9.47 0.28
CA SER A 190 -8.19 8.03 0.47
C SER A 190 -9.34 7.45 1.29
N TYR A 191 -9.50 6.13 1.27
CA TYR A 191 -10.45 5.41 2.11
C TYR A 191 -9.96 4.02 2.50
N TRP A 192 -10.48 3.52 3.63
CA TRP A 192 -10.25 2.17 4.10
C TRP A 192 -11.03 1.15 3.29
N VAL A 193 -10.39 0.03 2.97
CA VAL A 193 -10.96 -1.07 2.19
C VAL A 193 -11.15 -2.31 3.04
N GLY A 194 -10.15 -2.63 3.85
CA GLY A 194 -10.12 -3.86 4.65
C GLY A 194 -8.91 -3.87 5.57
N GLU A 195 -8.86 -4.83 6.47
CA GLU A 195 -7.72 -5.06 7.35
C GLU A 195 -7.54 -6.55 7.62
N ASP A 196 -6.31 -6.92 7.92
CA ASP A 196 -5.95 -8.21 8.49
C ASP A 196 -5.24 -7.97 9.84
N SER A 197 -4.74 -9.03 10.47
CA SER A 197 -4.07 -8.93 11.78
C SER A 197 -2.76 -8.13 11.74
N THR A 198 -2.15 -7.96 10.57
CA THR A 198 -0.82 -7.37 10.39
C THR A 198 -0.88 -6.02 9.66
N TYR A 199 -1.86 -5.79 8.80
CA TYR A 199 -1.95 -4.70 7.85
C TYR A 199 -3.36 -4.12 7.77
N LYS A 200 -3.42 -2.81 7.53
CA LYS A 200 -4.61 -2.13 7.03
C LYS A 200 -4.43 -1.78 5.56
N PHE A 201 -5.49 -1.97 4.77
CA PHE A 201 -5.52 -1.70 3.35
C PHE A 201 -6.32 -0.42 3.07
N PHE A 202 -5.72 0.47 2.28
CA PHE A 202 -6.33 1.71 1.86
C PHE A 202 -6.29 1.83 0.33
N GLU A 203 -7.32 2.46 -0.22
CA GLU A 203 -7.33 2.92 -1.60
C GLU A 203 -7.13 4.44 -1.60
N VAL A 204 -6.11 4.89 -2.31
CA VAL A 204 -5.77 6.30 -2.48
C VAL A 204 -6.21 6.72 -3.88
N ILE A 205 -7.00 7.78 -3.95
CA ILE A 205 -7.44 8.40 -5.19
C ILE A 205 -6.37 9.43 -5.59
N LEU A 206 -5.79 9.24 -6.76
CA LEU A 206 -4.79 10.08 -7.37
C LEU A 206 -5.37 10.73 -8.62
N ILE A 207 -4.89 11.93 -8.94
CA ILE A 207 -5.24 12.65 -10.16
C ILE A 207 -3.97 12.98 -10.92
N ASP A 208 -3.99 12.81 -12.24
CA ASP A 208 -2.96 13.30 -13.14
C ASP A 208 -3.18 14.79 -13.47
N PRO A 209 -2.31 15.70 -13.00
CA PRO A 209 -2.45 17.13 -13.27
C PRO A 209 -2.16 17.54 -14.72
N PHE A 210 -1.51 16.68 -15.52
CA PHE A 210 -1.15 16.96 -16.91
C PHE A 210 -2.21 16.47 -17.91
N HIS A 211 -3.15 15.62 -17.47
CA HIS A 211 -4.20 15.09 -18.33
C HIS A 211 -5.21 16.17 -18.77
N LYS A 212 -5.48 16.29 -20.08
CA LYS A 212 -6.38 17.31 -20.65
C LYS A 212 -7.78 17.29 -20.05
N ALA A 213 -8.35 16.11 -19.80
CA ALA A 213 -9.67 15.93 -19.18
C ALA A 213 -9.77 16.44 -17.73
N ILE A 214 -8.63 16.58 -17.04
CA ILE A 214 -8.56 17.18 -15.70
C ILE A 214 -8.40 18.70 -15.82
N ARG A 215 -7.50 19.15 -16.69
CA ARG A 215 -7.18 20.57 -16.87
C ARG A 215 -8.35 21.39 -17.44
N ARG A 216 -9.13 20.81 -18.34
CA ARG A 216 -10.30 21.47 -18.97
C ARG A 216 -11.56 21.44 -18.11
N ASN A 217 -11.62 20.60 -17.07
CA ASN A 217 -12.80 20.45 -16.24
C ASN A 217 -12.71 21.41 -15.02
N PRO A 218 -13.63 22.38 -14.87
CA PRO A 218 -13.55 23.40 -13.83
C PRO A 218 -13.63 22.83 -12.41
N ASP A 219 -14.41 21.77 -12.18
CA ASP A 219 -14.58 21.14 -10.86
C ASP A 219 -13.29 20.51 -10.33
N THR A 220 -12.41 20.05 -11.23
CA THR A 220 -11.19 19.33 -10.89
C THR A 220 -9.92 20.13 -11.12
N GLN A 221 -9.98 21.19 -11.93
CA GLN A 221 -8.80 21.95 -12.37
C GLN A 221 -8.03 22.57 -11.20
N TRP A 222 -8.69 22.90 -10.08
CA TRP A 222 -8.03 23.48 -8.90
C TRP A 222 -6.82 22.65 -8.44
N ILE A 223 -6.89 21.31 -8.49
CA ILE A 223 -5.80 20.44 -8.01
C ILE A 223 -4.53 20.51 -8.86
N THR A 224 -4.64 21.03 -10.08
CA THR A 224 -3.51 21.16 -11.02
C THR A 224 -2.59 22.34 -10.66
N LYS A 225 -3.06 23.29 -9.85
CA LYS A 225 -2.27 24.45 -9.43
C LYS A 225 -1.05 24.00 -8.60
N PRO A 226 0.11 24.67 -8.73
CA PRO A 226 1.34 24.27 -8.06
C PRO A 226 1.23 24.27 -6.52
N VAL A 227 0.35 25.10 -5.94
CA VAL A 227 0.08 25.12 -4.49
C VAL A 227 -0.49 23.81 -3.95
N HIS A 228 -0.97 22.92 -4.81
CA HIS A 228 -1.49 21.59 -4.45
C HIS A 228 -0.48 20.46 -4.71
N LYS A 229 0.80 20.76 -4.97
CA LYS A 229 1.87 19.76 -4.94
C LYS A 229 1.99 19.13 -3.54
N HIS A 230 2.14 17.81 -3.49
CA HIS A 230 2.36 17.03 -2.26
C HIS A 230 1.50 17.45 -1.06
N ARG A 231 0.17 17.52 -1.26
CA ARG A 231 -0.80 17.87 -0.20
C ARG A 231 -0.73 16.89 0.98
N GLU A 232 -0.50 15.62 0.69
CA GLU A 232 -0.34 14.53 1.65
C GLU A 232 0.83 14.76 2.61
N MET A 233 1.96 15.29 2.11
CA MET A 233 3.15 15.56 2.94
C MET A 233 2.98 16.77 3.84
N ARG A 234 2.08 17.69 3.47
CA ARG A 234 1.73 18.89 4.25
C ARG A 234 0.51 18.69 5.16
N GLY A 235 -0.10 17.50 5.14
CA GLY A 235 -1.29 17.21 5.94
C GLY A 235 -2.55 17.95 5.46
N LEU A 236 -2.66 18.30 4.18
CA LEU A 236 -3.79 19.02 3.58
C LEU A 236 -4.87 18.11 2.98
N SER A 237 -4.66 16.78 3.01
CA SER A 237 -5.70 15.80 2.73
C SER A 237 -6.70 15.71 3.88
N SER A 238 -7.85 15.05 3.66
CA SER A 238 -8.83 14.83 4.73
C SER A 238 -8.24 14.05 5.91
N ALA A 239 -7.47 12.98 5.62
CA ALA A 239 -6.80 12.18 6.64
C ALA A 239 -5.70 12.96 7.38
N GLY A 240 -4.94 13.78 6.66
CA GLY A 240 -3.89 14.64 7.24
C GLY A 240 -4.48 15.72 8.15
N ARG A 241 -5.48 16.46 7.68
CA ARG A 241 -6.10 17.57 8.43
C ARG A 241 -6.67 17.13 9.77
N LYS A 242 -7.25 15.93 9.85
CA LYS A 242 -7.78 15.36 11.11
C LYS A 242 -6.70 15.23 12.18
N SER A 243 -5.47 14.88 11.81
CA SER A 243 -4.36 14.73 12.76
C SER A 243 -3.81 16.07 13.30
N LEU A 244 -4.09 17.18 12.61
CA LEU A 244 -3.62 18.51 13.00
C LEU A 244 -4.40 19.12 14.18
N GLY A 245 -5.59 18.58 14.48
CA GLY A 245 -6.46 19.12 15.54
C GLY A 245 -7.00 20.51 15.20
N LEU A 246 -7.35 20.75 13.93
CA LEU A 246 -8.02 21.97 13.49
C LEU A 246 -9.54 21.85 13.71
N GLY A 247 -10.16 22.93 14.21
CA GLY A 247 -11.60 22.98 14.44
C GLY A 247 -12.03 24.34 14.97
N LYS A 248 -13.31 24.46 15.32
CA LYS A 248 -13.91 25.68 15.88
C LYS A 248 -14.37 25.42 17.32
N GLY A 249 -14.33 26.45 18.15
CA GLY A 249 -14.76 26.40 19.55
C GLY A 249 -13.64 26.14 20.57
N HIS A 250 -13.99 26.18 21.86
CA HIS A 250 -13.05 26.13 22.99
C HIS A 250 -12.12 24.89 22.98
N LYS A 251 -12.62 23.75 22.47
CA LYS A 251 -11.85 22.49 22.34
C LYS A 251 -10.64 22.59 21.40
N PHE A 252 -10.62 23.57 20.50
CA PHE A 252 -9.55 23.75 19.50
C PHE A 252 -8.68 24.99 19.76
N HIS A 253 -8.64 25.48 21.01
CA HIS A 253 -7.88 26.67 21.35
C HIS A 253 -6.37 26.53 21.05
N HIS A 254 -5.80 25.31 21.08
CA HIS A 254 -4.40 25.06 20.72
C HIS A 254 -4.06 25.34 19.24
N THR A 255 -5.04 25.50 18.35
CA THR A 255 -4.82 25.71 16.91
C THR A 255 -5.39 27.03 16.36
N ILE A 256 -5.76 27.96 17.25
CA ILE A 256 -6.22 29.31 16.88
C ILE A 256 -5.13 30.02 16.07
N GLY A 257 -5.48 30.51 14.88
CA GLY A 257 -4.52 31.10 13.93
C GLY A 257 -3.98 30.11 12.88
N GLY A 258 -4.56 28.90 12.80
CA GLY A 258 -4.39 27.98 11.67
C GLY A 258 -3.48 26.77 11.92
N SER A 259 -2.59 26.82 12.91
CA SER A 259 -1.79 25.66 13.33
C SER A 259 -1.34 25.76 14.78
N ARG A 260 -0.90 24.65 15.39
CA ARG A 260 -0.37 24.65 16.76
C ARG A 260 0.86 25.54 16.92
N HIS A 261 1.76 25.52 15.93
CA HIS A 261 2.97 26.33 15.97
C HIS A 261 2.67 27.82 15.81
N ALA A 262 1.73 28.18 14.92
CA ALA A 262 1.29 29.57 14.77
C ALA A 262 0.64 30.11 16.06
N ALA A 263 -0.23 29.30 16.69
CA ALA A 263 -0.85 29.64 17.97
C ALA A 263 0.19 29.83 19.09
N TRP A 264 1.18 28.93 19.17
CA TRP A 264 2.27 29.02 20.14
C TRP A 264 3.11 30.27 19.90
N ARG A 265 3.52 30.55 18.66
CA ARG A 265 4.33 31.74 18.32
C ARG A 265 3.63 33.02 18.75
N ARG A 266 2.35 33.18 18.41
CA ARG A 266 1.55 34.35 18.78
C ARG A 266 1.48 34.57 20.30
N ARG A 267 1.36 33.50 21.09
CA ARG A 267 1.28 33.57 22.56
C ARG A 267 2.61 33.89 23.24
N ASN A 268 3.72 33.52 22.60
CA ASN A 268 5.07 33.71 23.15
C ASN A 268 5.82 34.89 22.51
N THR A 269 5.13 35.70 21.70
CA THR A 269 5.71 36.92 21.12
C THR A 269 5.27 38.12 21.96
N LEU A 270 6.23 38.79 22.62
CA LEU A 270 5.99 40.08 23.27
C LEU A 270 5.81 41.15 22.19
N GLN A 271 4.65 41.82 22.19
CA GLN A 271 4.38 42.93 21.27
C GLN A 271 4.82 44.24 21.91
N LEU A 272 5.76 44.94 21.28
CA LEU A 272 6.27 46.22 21.75
C LEU A 272 5.90 47.28 20.71
N HIS A 273 4.91 48.11 21.05
CA HIS A 273 4.47 49.20 20.19
C HIS A 273 5.42 50.40 20.31
N ARG A 274 5.38 51.29 19.31
CA ARG A 274 6.26 52.47 19.24
C ARG A 274 6.10 53.39 20.46
N TYR A 275 4.87 53.53 20.92
CA TYR A 275 4.52 54.20 22.17
C TYR A 275 3.95 53.14 23.11
N ARG A 276 4.42 53.11 24.36
CA ARG A 276 4.00 52.17 25.40
C ARG A 276 3.18 52.88 26.45
#